data_AF-A0A0N8R532-F1
#
_entry.id   AF-A0A0N8R532-F1
#
_cell.length_a   1.000
_cell.length_b   1.000
_cell.length_c   1.000
_cell.angle_alpha   90.00
_cell.angle_beta   90.00
_cell.angle_gamma   90.00
#
_symmetry.space_group_name_H-M   'P 1'
#
loop_
_entity.id
_entity.type
_entity.pdbx_description
1 polymer ?
#
loop_
_entity_poly.entity_id
_entity_poly.type
_entity_poly.pdbx_seq_one_letter_code
_entity_poly.pdbx_strand_id
1 'polypeptide(L)'
;MQALIGGREAGFSGFNRAIDAVRPIGSLVKPAIYLTALERPSQYTLTSWIADELFQVKGADGQVWKPQNYDHKSHGNIFLYQGLAHSYNLSTAKLGLELGIPTVFKTLAKLGVTREWPAYPSMLLGAGGLSPMEVATMYQTIASGGFNTPMRGIRSVLTAEGEPLKRYPFKIEQRFDPGAIYLVQNAMQRVMREGTGKSVYNVLPSSLNLAGKTGTSNDSRDSWFAGFSQDLLAVVWMGRDDNGKTPFTGATGALQVWTSFMRKANPLPLDMAMPDNVVQAWVDAQTGQGSDSSCPNAVQMPYIRGSEPQPGATCGGAPAPATEVMDWVKGWLN
;
A
#
# COMPACT_ATOMS: atom_id res chain seq x y z
N MET A 1 1.30 18.03 -13.02
CA MET A 1 0.62 18.42 -11.77
C MET A 1 -0.60 19.25 -12.14
N GLN A 2 -1.79 18.93 -11.60
CA GLN A 2 -3.03 19.65 -11.92
C GLN A 2 -3.34 20.78 -10.92
N ALA A 3 -3.07 20.56 -9.63
CA ALA A 3 -3.28 21.54 -8.58
C ALA A 3 -2.21 21.42 -7.48
N LEU A 4 -1.95 22.52 -6.78
CA LEU A 4 -1.04 22.61 -5.64
C LEU A 4 -1.58 23.63 -4.63
N ILE A 5 -1.76 23.22 -3.38
CA ILE A 5 -2.27 24.10 -2.32
C ILE A 5 -1.26 24.09 -1.17
N GLY A 6 -0.59 25.23 -0.94
CA GLY A 6 0.50 25.37 0.04
C GLY A 6 0.08 25.78 1.46
N GLY A 7 -1.21 26.05 1.70
CA GLY A 7 -1.71 26.53 2.99
C GLY A 7 -3.24 26.70 3.00
N ARG A 8 -3.77 27.08 4.17
CA ARG A 8 -5.21 27.32 4.37
C ARG A 8 -5.72 28.52 3.57
N GLU A 9 -4.90 29.55 3.46
CA GLU A 9 -5.20 30.76 2.69
C GLU A 9 -4.48 30.70 1.35
N ALA A 10 -5.26 30.61 0.27
CA ALA A 10 -4.72 30.68 -1.08
C ALA A 10 -4.25 32.11 -1.39
N GLY A 11 -3.12 32.26 -2.07
CA GLY A 11 -2.59 33.56 -2.48
C GLY A 11 -1.69 34.27 -1.46
N PHE A 12 -1.47 33.70 -0.28
CA PHE A 12 -0.44 34.19 0.64
C PHE A 12 0.96 33.96 0.04
N SER A 13 1.75 35.02 -0.14
CA SER A 13 3.15 34.91 -0.52
C SER A 13 3.98 34.50 0.70
N GLY A 14 4.57 33.30 0.66
CA GLY A 14 5.42 32.83 1.75
C GLY A 14 5.72 31.34 1.63
N PHE A 15 5.78 30.65 2.78
CA PHE A 15 6.17 29.25 2.87
C PHE A 15 5.14 28.30 2.23
N ASN A 16 5.54 27.59 1.17
CA ASN A 16 4.65 26.69 0.44
C ASN A 16 4.76 25.27 1.02
N ARG A 17 3.83 24.91 1.92
CA ARG A 17 3.88 23.61 2.61
C ARG A 17 3.78 22.41 1.68
N ALA A 18 3.25 22.56 0.47
CA ALA A 18 3.17 21.46 -0.47
C ALA A 18 4.53 21.05 -1.05
N ILE A 19 5.51 21.96 -1.04
CA ILE A 19 6.85 21.76 -1.60
C ILE A 19 7.92 21.78 -0.49
N ASP A 20 7.80 22.72 0.45
CA ASP A 20 8.84 23.07 1.39
C ASP A 20 8.70 22.39 2.77
N ALA A 21 7.48 21.98 3.16
CA ALA A 21 7.25 21.37 4.47
C ALA A 21 7.64 19.89 4.47
N VAL A 22 8.82 19.59 5.00
CA VAL A 22 9.30 18.21 5.18
C VAL A 22 8.82 17.67 6.52
N ARG A 23 7.93 16.67 6.50
CA ARG A 23 7.30 16.12 7.70
C ARG A 23 7.32 14.60 7.72
N PRO A 24 7.44 13.95 8.89
CA PRO A 24 7.35 12.50 9.00
C PRO A 24 6.08 11.98 8.32
N ILE A 25 6.24 11.02 7.41
CA ILE A 25 5.12 10.50 6.60
C ILE A 25 4.32 9.41 7.32
N GLY A 26 4.85 8.89 8.44
CA GLY A 26 4.23 7.85 9.24
C GLY A 26 3.88 6.63 8.40
N SER A 27 2.66 6.11 8.61
CA SER A 27 2.17 4.91 7.91
C SER A 27 2.03 5.04 6.38
N LEU A 28 2.32 6.19 5.76
CA LEU A 28 2.40 6.28 4.30
C LEU A 28 3.58 5.53 3.69
N VAL A 29 4.60 5.16 4.49
CA VAL A 29 5.74 4.35 4.02
C VAL A 29 5.35 2.89 3.74
N LYS A 30 4.28 2.40 4.38
CA LYS A 30 3.94 0.97 4.42
C LYS A 30 3.79 0.34 3.04
N PRO A 31 3.07 0.93 2.06
CA PRO A 31 2.98 0.34 0.72
C PRO A 31 4.33 0.00 0.09
N ALA A 32 5.40 0.77 0.35
CA ALA A 32 6.74 0.45 -0.15
C ALA A 32 7.32 -0.82 0.49
N ILE A 33 7.04 -1.07 1.77
CA ILE A 33 7.47 -2.29 2.48
C ILE A 33 6.74 -3.50 1.92
N TYR A 34 5.42 -3.41 1.76
CA TYR A 34 4.61 -4.48 1.18
C TYR A 34 4.96 -4.74 -0.29
N LEU A 35 5.20 -3.69 -1.08
CA LEU A 35 5.71 -3.83 -2.45
C LEU A 35 7.07 -4.54 -2.50
N THR A 36 7.97 -4.23 -1.56
CA THR A 36 9.27 -4.91 -1.43
C THR A 36 9.12 -6.41 -1.18
N ALA A 37 8.11 -6.81 -0.38
CA ALA A 37 7.78 -8.22 -0.18
C ALA A 37 7.20 -8.85 -1.45
N LEU A 38 6.25 -8.18 -2.10
CA LEU A 38 5.51 -8.69 -3.26
C LEU A 38 6.35 -8.75 -4.55
N GLU A 39 7.49 -8.06 -4.63
CA GLU A 39 8.52 -8.32 -5.67
C GLU A 39 9.25 -9.66 -5.47
N ARG A 40 8.95 -10.43 -4.42
CA ARG A 40 9.49 -11.77 -4.14
C ARG A 40 8.36 -12.82 -4.09
N PRO A 41 7.72 -13.12 -5.23
CA PRO A 41 6.54 -13.99 -5.28
C PRO A 41 6.78 -15.43 -4.80
N SER A 42 8.03 -15.90 -4.76
CA SER A 42 8.38 -17.20 -4.18
C SER A 42 8.34 -17.23 -2.65
N GLN A 43 8.25 -16.07 -1.98
CA GLN A 43 8.27 -15.94 -0.53
C GLN A 43 6.98 -15.31 0.00
N TYR A 44 6.46 -14.30 -0.71
CA TYR A 44 5.33 -13.52 -0.23
C TYR A 44 4.22 -13.40 -1.29
N THR A 45 2.99 -13.57 -0.81
CA THR A 45 1.74 -13.32 -1.52
C THR A 45 0.83 -12.46 -0.63
N LEU A 46 -0.31 -12.00 -1.13
CA LEU A 46 -1.28 -11.26 -0.32
C LEU A 46 -1.80 -12.09 0.87
N THR A 47 -1.86 -13.42 0.72
CA THR A 47 -2.33 -14.37 1.74
C THR A 47 -1.18 -15.10 2.45
N SER A 48 0.06 -14.59 2.37
CA SER A 48 1.14 -15.07 3.23
C SER A 48 0.88 -14.65 4.68
N TRP A 49 1.08 -15.58 5.62
CA TRP A 49 1.00 -15.28 7.04
C TRP A 49 2.19 -14.43 7.48
N ILE A 50 1.91 -13.37 8.23
CA ILE A 50 2.91 -12.55 8.92
C ILE A 50 2.50 -12.38 10.39
N ALA A 51 3.50 -12.30 11.28
CA ALA A 51 3.26 -12.17 12.71
C ALA A 51 3.00 -10.70 13.10
N ASP A 52 1.92 -10.46 13.84
CA ASP A 52 1.58 -9.19 14.48
C ASP A 52 1.65 -9.33 16.01
N GLU A 53 2.88 -9.34 16.54
CA GLU A 53 3.15 -9.58 17.95
C GLU A 53 4.24 -8.64 18.46
N LEU A 54 4.25 -8.40 19.77
CA LEU A 54 5.24 -7.55 20.43
C LEU A 54 6.66 -8.07 20.18
N PHE A 55 7.57 -7.14 19.89
CA PHE A 55 8.99 -7.42 19.77
C PHE A 55 9.79 -6.17 20.14
N GLN A 56 11.10 -6.35 20.29
CA GLN A 56 12.02 -5.24 20.57
C GLN A 56 13.32 -5.43 19.78
N VAL A 57 13.90 -4.32 19.36
CA VAL A 57 15.19 -4.30 18.66
C VAL A 57 16.16 -3.42 19.43
N LYS A 58 17.33 -3.95 19.75
CA LYS A 58 18.41 -3.17 20.36
C LYS A 58 19.20 -2.47 19.25
N GLY A 59 19.24 -1.15 19.31
CA GLY A 59 20.05 -0.31 18.43
C GLY A 59 21.55 -0.41 18.76
N ALA A 60 22.38 0.01 17.81
CA ALA A 60 23.83 0.04 17.98
C ALA A 60 24.28 1.00 19.11
N ASP A 61 23.47 2.00 19.42
CA ASP A 61 23.63 2.96 20.51
C ASP A 61 23.15 2.43 21.88
N GLY A 62 22.67 1.19 21.94
CA GLY A 62 22.15 0.55 23.14
C GLY A 62 20.68 0.88 23.45
N GLN A 63 20.05 1.79 22.70
CA GLN A 63 18.63 2.09 22.87
C GLN A 63 17.77 0.91 22.39
N VAL A 64 16.62 0.70 23.03
CA VAL A 64 15.71 -0.40 22.67
C VAL A 64 14.47 0.19 22.02
N TRP A 65 14.27 -0.13 20.74
CA TRP A 65 13.08 0.23 20.00
C TRP A 65 11.99 -0.82 20.23
N LYS A 66 10.83 -0.40 20.74
CA LYS A 66 9.66 -1.24 21.03
C LYS A 66 8.44 -0.66 20.33
N PRO A 67 8.17 -1.02 19.06
CA PRO A 67 6.98 -0.53 18.37
C PRO A 67 5.71 -1.08 19.00
N GLN A 68 4.59 -0.39 18.77
CA GLN A 68 3.25 -0.82 19.18
C GLN A 68 2.25 -0.51 18.08
N ASN A 69 1.19 -1.31 18.00
CA ASN A 69 0.02 -0.97 17.20
C ASN A 69 -0.73 0.21 17.82
N TYR A 70 -1.47 0.93 16.99
CA TYR A 70 -2.24 2.10 17.41
C TYR A 70 -3.33 1.76 18.43
N ASP A 71 -3.92 0.57 18.34
CA ASP A 71 -4.91 0.04 19.28
C ASP A 71 -4.30 -0.65 20.51
N HIS A 72 -2.97 -0.66 20.61
CA HIS A 72 -2.19 -1.34 21.65
C HIS A 72 -2.45 -2.85 21.76
N LYS A 73 -2.94 -3.49 20.70
CA LYS A 73 -3.19 -4.94 20.65
C LYS A 73 -2.25 -5.63 19.67
N SER A 74 -1.93 -6.88 19.96
CA SER A 74 -1.33 -7.82 19.00
C SER A 74 -2.45 -8.63 18.34
N HIS A 75 -2.34 -8.90 17.05
CA HIS A 75 -3.35 -9.64 16.28
C HIS A 75 -2.93 -11.07 15.95
N GLY A 76 -1.79 -11.52 16.45
CA GLY A 76 -1.27 -12.87 16.18
C GLY A 76 -0.85 -13.00 14.72
N ASN A 77 -1.10 -14.16 14.11
CA ASN A 77 -0.84 -14.34 12.69
C ASN A 77 -1.97 -13.74 11.86
N ILE A 78 -1.61 -12.90 10.90
CA ILE A 78 -2.53 -12.25 9.97
C ILE A 78 -2.03 -12.43 8.54
N PHE A 79 -2.91 -12.30 7.55
CA PHE A 79 -2.47 -12.23 6.16
C PHE A 79 -1.72 -10.94 5.87
N LEU A 80 -0.77 -10.99 4.93
CA LEU A 80 0.02 -9.86 4.50
C LEU A 80 -0.84 -8.66 4.10
N TYR A 81 -1.93 -8.88 3.33
CA TYR A 81 -2.82 -7.77 2.96
C TYR A 81 -3.50 -7.12 4.18
N GLN A 82 -3.82 -7.89 5.23
CA GLN A 82 -4.50 -7.37 6.43
C GLN A 82 -3.61 -6.41 7.21
N GLY A 83 -2.30 -6.72 7.29
CA GLY A 83 -1.32 -5.82 7.88
C GLY A 83 -1.30 -4.44 7.22
N LEU A 84 -1.41 -4.40 5.88
CA LEU A 84 -1.51 -3.13 5.15
C LEU A 84 -2.88 -2.47 5.31
N ALA A 85 -3.96 -3.24 5.14
CA ALA A 85 -5.35 -2.76 5.20
C ALA A 85 -5.67 -2.09 6.54
N HIS A 86 -5.33 -2.75 7.64
CA HIS A 86 -5.53 -2.23 9.00
C HIS A 86 -4.35 -1.40 9.49
N SER A 87 -3.29 -1.29 8.69
CA SER A 87 -2.12 -0.47 8.98
C SER A 87 -1.45 -0.83 10.31
N TYR A 88 -1.31 -2.12 10.61
CA TYR A 88 -0.68 -2.59 11.83
C TYR A 88 0.83 -2.30 11.82
N ASN A 89 1.35 -1.81 12.93
CA ASN A 89 2.76 -1.41 13.07
C ASN A 89 3.66 -2.60 13.35
N LEU A 90 3.23 -3.54 14.19
CA LEU A 90 4.05 -4.69 14.60
C LEU A 90 4.39 -5.57 13.40
N SER A 91 3.36 -6.03 12.68
CA SER A 91 3.53 -6.84 11.45
C SER A 91 4.32 -6.12 10.34
N THR A 92 4.03 -4.85 10.07
CA THR A 92 4.81 -4.06 9.09
C THR A 92 6.27 -3.95 9.48
N ALA A 93 6.56 -3.65 10.75
CA ALA A 93 7.93 -3.47 11.21
C ALA A 93 8.72 -4.78 11.18
N LYS A 94 8.11 -5.89 11.61
CA LYS A 94 8.72 -7.23 11.49
C LYS A 94 9.03 -7.56 10.03
N LEU A 95 8.05 -7.40 9.13
CA LEU A 95 8.23 -7.63 7.69
C LEU A 95 9.36 -6.77 7.12
N GLY A 96 9.38 -5.48 7.44
CA GLY A 96 10.44 -4.57 6.96
C GLY A 96 11.84 -4.93 7.47
N LEU A 97 11.95 -5.45 8.69
CA LEU A 97 13.23 -5.93 9.25
C LEU A 97 13.69 -7.22 8.56
N GLU A 98 12.77 -8.15 8.30
CA GLU A 98 13.04 -9.42 7.60
C GLU A 98 13.50 -9.18 6.15
N LEU A 99 12.87 -8.24 5.45
CA LEU A 99 13.27 -7.84 4.09
C LEU A 99 14.61 -7.09 4.06
N GLY A 100 14.98 -6.48 5.19
CA GLY A 100 16.13 -5.60 5.37
C GLY A 100 15.82 -4.14 5.00
N ILE A 101 16.14 -3.22 5.92
CA ILE A 101 15.95 -1.77 5.74
C ILE A 101 16.60 -1.25 4.43
N PRO A 102 17.83 -1.64 4.05
CA PRO A 102 18.43 -1.18 2.80
C PRO A 102 17.64 -1.61 1.56
N THR A 103 17.01 -2.78 1.58
CA THR A 103 16.15 -3.26 0.47
C THR A 103 14.90 -2.39 0.36
N VAL A 104 14.24 -2.10 1.49
CA VAL A 104 13.08 -1.21 1.53
C VAL A 104 13.44 0.18 1.00
N PHE A 105 14.63 0.69 1.33
CA PHE A 105 15.10 1.99 0.84
C PHE A 105 15.36 2.00 -0.65
N LYS A 106 15.86 0.90 -1.24
CA LYS A 106 15.95 0.75 -2.70
C LYS A 106 14.57 0.81 -3.36
N THR A 107 13.56 0.20 -2.76
CA THR A 107 12.17 0.30 -3.24
C THR A 107 11.66 1.74 -3.16
N LEU A 108 11.89 2.45 -2.06
CA LEU A 108 11.52 3.87 -1.92
C LEU A 108 12.21 4.74 -2.97
N ALA A 109 13.50 4.51 -3.24
CA ALA A 109 14.23 5.19 -4.29
C ALA A 109 13.65 4.92 -5.68
N LYS A 110 13.33 3.65 -5.99
CA LYS A 110 12.62 3.27 -7.22
C LYS A 110 11.26 3.98 -7.33
N LEU A 111 10.53 4.14 -6.23
CA LEU A 111 9.26 4.89 -6.19
C LEU A 111 9.42 6.40 -6.42
N GLY A 112 10.65 6.93 -6.36
CA GLY A 112 10.96 8.34 -6.62
C GLY A 112 11.34 9.14 -5.38
N VAL A 113 11.56 8.50 -4.22
CA VAL A 113 12.08 9.17 -3.03
C VAL A 113 13.59 9.36 -3.18
N THR A 114 14.06 10.61 -3.25
CA THR A 114 15.48 10.92 -3.44
C THR A 114 16.18 11.36 -2.15
N ARG A 115 15.46 11.48 -1.04
CA ARG A 115 16.06 11.86 0.25
C ARG A 115 16.85 10.71 0.85
N GLU A 116 18.00 11.04 1.40
CA GLU A 116 18.78 10.10 2.20
C GLU A 116 18.24 10.05 3.62
N TRP A 117 18.02 8.83 4.12
CA TRP A 117 17.57 8.57 5.49
C TRP A 117 18.58 7.66 6.20
N PRO A 118 18.81 7.86 7.51
CA PRO A 118 19.55 6.88 8.28
C PRO A 118 18.76 5.56 8.34
N ALA A 119 19.46 4.43 8.27
CA ALA A 119 18.86 3.10 8.23
C ALA A 119 18.40 2.59 9.62
N TYR A 120 17.60 3.40 10.33
CA TYR A 120 17.05 3.04 11.63
C TYR A 120 15.74 2.25 11.51
N PRO A 121 15.43 1.31 12.43
CA PRO A 121 14.18 0.55 12.41
C PRO A 121 12.91 1.42 12.41
N SER A 122 12.95 2.58 13.07
CA SER A 122 11.82 3.53 13.10
C SER A 122 11.42 4.07 11.72
N MET A 123 12.32 4.00 10.72
CA MET A 123 12.01 4.38 9.35
C MET A 123 10.94 3.48 8.71
N LEU A 124 10.85 2.22 9.15
CA LEU A 124 9.81 1.29 8.70
C LEU A 124 8.40 1.71 9.15
N LEU A 125 8.31 2.62 10.13
CA LEU A 125 7.05 3.23 10.57
C LEU A 125 6.94 4.71 10.17
N GLY A 126 7.81 5.18 9.27
CA GLY A 126 7.71 6.50 8.63
C GLY A 126 8.23 7.65 9.47
N ALA A 127 9.28 7.42 10.27
CA ALA A 127 10.04 8.49 10.92
C ALA A 127 10.73 9.44 9.90
N GLY A 128 10.96 8.96 8.68
CA GLY A 128 11.52 9.74 7.57
C GLY A 128 10.55 10.82 7.09
N GLY A 129 11.08 12.03 6.90
CA GLY A 129 10.30 13.17 6.44
C GLY A 129 10.28 13.32 4.92
N LEU A 130 9.13 13.68 4.35
CA LEU A 130 8.95 14.08 2.95
C LEU A 130 8.03 15.31 2.87
N SER A 131 8.13 16.08 1.79
CA SER A 131 7.09 17.05 1.42
C SER A 131 5.88 16.38 0.76
N PRO A 132 4.70 17.03 0.75
CA PRO A 132 3.54 16.51 0.04
C PRO A 132 3.82 16.21 -1.45
N MET A 133 4.66 17.02 -2.12
CA MET A 133 5.11 16.76 -3.48
C MET A 133 5.92 15.46 -3.61
N GLU A 134 6.83 15.21 -2.66
CA GLU A 134 7.64 14.00 -2.66
C GLU A 134 6.79 12.75 -2.38
N VAL A 135 5.84 12.84 -1.45
CA VAL A 135 4.84 11.79 -1.20
C VAL A 135 3.99 11.54 -2.45
N ALA A 136 3.52 12.60 -3.12
CA ALA A 136 2.76 12.45 -4.35
C ALA A 136 3.60 11.80 -5.46
N THR A 137 4.91 12.03 -5.51
CA THR A 137 5.81 11.37 -6.47
C THR A 137 5.89 9.87 -6.18
N MET A 138 6.05 9.52 -4.90
CA MET A 138 6.08 8.13 -4.44
C MET A 138 4.79 7.38 -4.82
N TYR A 139 3.62 7.96 -4.52
CA TYR A 139 2.33 7.35 -4.84
C TYR A 139 1.97 7.42 -6.32
N GLN A 140 2.53 8.36 -7.10
CA GLN A 140 2.32 8.40 -8.56
C GLN A 140 2.87 7.15 -9.22
N THR A 141 4.07 6.71 -8.83
CA THR A 141 4.66 5.46 -9.36
C THR A 141 3.76 4.26 -9.06
N ILE A 142 3.16 4.20 -7.86
CA ILE A 142 2.21 3.14 -7.49
C ILE A 142 0.93 3.25 -8.32
N ALA A 143 0.30 4.42 -8.38
CA ALA A 143 -0.98 4.64 -9.05
C ALA A 143 -0.91 4.40 -10.56
N SER A 144 0.25 4.64 -11.16
CA SER A 144 0.48 4.48 -12.61
C SER A 144 1.04 3.11 -13.00
N GLY A 145 0.76 2.05 -12.24
CA GLY A 145 1.14 0.69 -12.64
C GLY A 145 2.65 0.41 -12.59
N GLY A 146 3.42 1.17 -11.80
CA GLY A 146 4.87 1.02 -11.66
C GLY A 146 5.70 1.93 -12.57
N PHE A 147 5.06 2.82 -13.33
CA PHE A 147 5.74 3.78 -14.21
C PHE A 147 6.05 5.09 -13.48
N ASN A 148 7.32 5.38 -13.23
CA ASN A 148 7.67 6.66 -12.63
C ASN A 148 7.65 7.77 -13.69
N THR A 149 6.82 8.79 -13.47
CA THR A 149 6.84 10.02 -14.28
C THR A 149 7.10 11.20 -13.36
N PRO A 150 8.31 11.81 -13.40
CA PRO A 150 8.64 12.94 -12.55
C PRO A 150 7.60 14.06 -12.69
N MET A 151 7.08 14.55 -11.57
CA MET A 151 6.08 15.61 -11.57
C MET A 151 6.67 16.91 -12.10
N ARG A 152 5.89 17.60 -12.95
CA ARG A 152 6.26 18.88 -13.56
C ARG A 152 5.11 19.87 -13.45
N GLY A 153 5.45 21.13 -13.20
CA GLY A 153 4.54 22.28 -13.28
C GLY A 153 4.61 23.02 -14.62
N ILE A 154 5.74 22.91 -15.34
CA ILE A 154 5.97 23.57 -16.63
C ILE A 154 5.87 22.52 -17.74
N ARG A 155 4.94 22.73 -18.68
CA ARG A 155 4.74 21.83 -19.84
C ARG A 155 5.71 22.13 -20.98
N SER A 156 5.83 23.39 -21.36
CA SER A 156 6.68 23.87 -22.45
C SER A 156 7.04 25.33 -22.22
N VAL A 157 8.18 25.74 -22.75
CA VAL A 157 8.57 27.16 -22.83
C VAL A 157 8.64 27.51 -24.32
N LEU A 158 7.95 28.56 -24.71
CA LEU A 158 7.85 29.03 -26.09
C LEU A 158 8.51 30.41 -26.23
N THR A 159 8.96 30.77 -27.43
CA THR A 159 9.28 32.16 -27.78
C THR A 159 8.00 33.00 -27.91
N ALA A 160 8.15 34.31 -28.10
CA ALA A 160 7.02 35.20 -28.37
C ALA A 160 6.27 34.82 -29.67
N GLU A 161 6.99 34.23 -30.63
CA GLU A 161 6.48 33.77 -31.93
C GLU A 161 5.84 32.37 -31.85
N GLY A 162 5.82 31.75 -30.66
CA GLY A 162 5.21 30.44 -30.44
C GLY A 162 6.15 29.26 -30.68
N GLU A 163 7.43 29.50 -30.97
CA GLU A 163 8.40 28.44 -31.25
C GLU A 163 8.90 27.77 -29.95
N PRO A 164 8.98 26.43 -29.89
CA PRO A 164 9.38 25.73 -28.67
C PRO A 164 10.88 25.90 -28.37
N LEU A 165 11.20 26.63 -27.30
CA LEU A 165 12.58 26.78 -26.79
C LEU A 165 13.08 25.50 -26.11
N LYS A 166 12.18 24.82 -25.38
CA LYS A 166 12.52 23.59 -24.66
C LYS A 166 11.29 22.70 -24.51
N ARG A 167 11.39 21.49 -25.07
CA ARG A 167 10.44 20.40 -24.82
C ARG A 167 11.10 19.40 -23.87
N TYR A 168 10.39 19.02 -22.83
CA TYR A 168 10.85 18.00 -21.90
C TYR A 168 10.17 16.67 -22.27
N PRO A 169 10.87 15.71 -22.90
CA PRO A 169 10.26 14.44 -23.26
C PRO A 169 9.76 13.69 -22.01
N PHE A 170 8.72 12.89 -22.19
CA PHE A 170 8.27 11.93 -21.19
C PHE A 170 9.26 10.77 -21.20
N LYS A 171 10.00 10.58 -20.10
CA LYS A 171 10.74 9.34 -19.86
C LYS A 171 9.81 8.44 -19.07
N ILE A 172 9.24 7.44 -19.73
CA ILE A 172 8.42 6.42 -19.10
C ILE A 172 9.36 5.27 -18.76
N GLU A 173 9.62 5.07 -17.47
CA GLU A 173 10.47 3.98 -16.97
C GLU A 173 9.58 3.02 -16.18
N GLN A 174 9.45 1.79 -16.66
CA GLN A 174 8.85 0.71 -15.88
C GLN A 174 9.83 0.32 -14.77
N ARG A 175 9.49 0.64 -13.52
CA ARG A 175 10.40 0.42 -12.38
C ARG A 175 10.08 -0.84 -11.59
N PHE A 176 8.88 -1.38 -11.71
CA PHE A 176 8.40 -2.51 -10.92
C PHE A 176 7.75 -3.55 -11.82
N ASP A 177 7.74 -4.79 -11.33
CA ASP A 177 6.92 -5.85 -11.91
C ASP A 177 5.42 -5.43 -11.88
N PRO A 178 4.68 -5.52 -13.01
CA PRO A 178 3.27 -5.15 -13.05
C PRO A 178 2.41 -5.93 -12.07
N GLY A 179 2.70 -7.22 -11.88
CA GLY A 179 1.99 -8.07 -10.93
C GLY A 179 2.21 -7.61 -9.49
N ALA A 180 3.44 -7.32 -9.09
CA ALA A 180 3.72 -6.80 -7.75
C ALA A 180 2.99 -5.47 -7.47
N ILE A 181 2.93 -4.57 -8.46
CA ILE A 181 2.16 -3.32 -8.35
C ILE A 181 0.66 -3.61 -8.26
N TYR A 182 0.13 -4.47 -9.12
CA TYR A 182 -1.28 -4.85 -9.10
C TYR A 182 -1.69 -5.42 -7.72
N LEU A 183 -0.85 -6.28 -7.13
CA LEU A 183 -1.07 -6.86 -5.81
C LEU A 183 -1.06 -5.79 -4.71
N VAL A 184 -0.09 -4.85 -4.70
CA VAL A 184 -0.07 -3.79 -3.68
C VAL A 184 -1.22 -2.80 -3.85
N GLN A 185 -1.64 -2.51 -5.10
CA GLN A 185 -2.83 -1.69 -5.36
C GLN A 185 -4.10 -2.39 -4.87
N ASN A 186 -4.24 -3.71 -5.08
CA ASN A 186 -5.34 -4.50 -4.53
C ASN A 186 -5.38 -4.43 -3.00
N ALA A 187 -4.23 -4.58 -2.33
CA ALA A 187 -4.13 -4.41 -0.89
C ALA A 187 -4.47 -2.97 -0.43
N MET A 188 -4.15 -1.95 -1.22
CA MET A 188 -4.57 -0.57 -0.97
C MET A 188 -6.07 -0.33 -1.21
N GLN A 189 -6.73 -1.05 -2.11
CA GLN A 189 -8.19 -1.06 -2.19
C GLN A 189 -8.81 -1.65 -0.94
N ARG A 190 -8.16 -2.66 -0.32
CA ARG A 190 -8.59 -3.21 0.97
C ARG A 190 -8.44 -2.22 2.12
N VAL A 191 -7.39 -1.39 2.13
CA VAL A 191 -7.31 -0.23 3.05
C VAL A 191 -8.58 0.62 2.96
N MET A 192 -9.09 0.83 1.76
CA MET A 192 -10.29 1.65 1.52
C MET A 192 -11.59 0.89 1.77
N ARG A 193 -11.66 -0.43 1.58
CA ARG A 193 -12.92 -1.19 1.71
C ARG A 193 -13.19 -1.67 3.13
N GLU A 194 -12.16 -2.19 3.80
CA GLU A 194 -12.28 -2.84 5.12
C GLU A 194 -11.35 -2.23 6.17
N GLY A 195 -10.36 -1.45 5.72
CA GLY A 195 -9.29 -0.91 6.55
C GLY A 195 -9.49 0.51 7.05
N THR A 196 -8.36 1.20 7.25
CA THR A 196 -8.31 2.53 7.86
C THR A 196 -8.90 3.66 7.00
N GLY A 197 -9.12 3.41 5.70
CA GLY A 197 -9.70 4.36 4.74
C GLY A 197 -11.22 4.21 4.53
N LYS A 198 -11.88 3.24 5.19
CA LYS A 198 -13.27 2.86 4.89
C LYS A 198 -14.31 3.96 5.00
N SER A 199 -14.08 4.98 5.82
CA SER A 199 -15.01 6.08 6.03
C SER A 199 -15.25 6.93 4.77
N VAL A 200 -14.37 6.84 3.76
CA VAL A 200 -14.58 7.51 2.47
C VAL A 200 -15.88 7.09 1.81
N TYR A 201 -16.25 5.81 1.94
CA TYR A 201 -17.46 5.27 1.29
C TYR A 201 -18.76 5.61 2.02
N ASN A 202 -18.69 6.36 3.12
CA ASN A 202 -19.87 7.02 3.71
C ASN A 202 -20.29 8.26 2.91
N VAL A 203 -19.41 8.77 2.04
CA VAL A 203 -19.59 10.02 1.28
C VAL A 203 -19.49 9.78 -0.23
N LEU A 204 -18.58 8.91 -0.66
CA LEU A 204 -18.37 8.56 -2.06
C LEU A 204 -18.94 7.16 -2.37
N PRO A 205 -19.39 6.91 -3.61
CA PRO A 205 -19.91 5.59 -3.96
C PRO A 205 -18.80 4.54 -3.97
N SER A 206 -19.08 3.36 -3.42
CA SER A 206 -18.15 2.21 -3.35
C SER A 206 -17.78 1.64 -4.72
N SER A 207 -18.56 1.96 -5.76
CA SER A 207 -18.26 1.65 -7.15
C SER A 207 -17.00 2.34 -7.67
N LEU A 208 -16.53 3.41 -7.04
CA LEU A 208 -15.27 4.07 -7.43
C LEU A 208 -14.03 3.21 -7.20
N ASN A 209 -14.12 2.18 -6.35
CA ASN A 209 -13.05 1.21 -6.11
C ASN A 209 -11.67 1.84 -5.80
N LEU A 210 -11.69 2.96 -5.06
CA LEU A 210 -10.52 3.78 -4.75
C LEU A 210 -9.43 2.97 -4.01
N ALA A 211 -8.18 3.36 -4.21
CA ALA A 211 -7.03 2.85 -3.48
C ALA A 211 -6.37 3.99 -2.70
N GLY A 212 -5.88 3.70 -1.49
CA GLY A 212 -5.25 4.74 -0.69
C GLY A 212 -4.59 4.23 0.58
N LYS A 213 -4.01 5.15 1.32
CA LYS A 213 -3.33 4.89 2.59
C LYS A 213 -3.45 6.08 3.53
N THR A 214 -3.84 5.79 4.77
CA THR A 214 -3.75 6.75 5.88
C THR A 214 -2.33 6.78 6.45
N GLY A 215 -1.87 7.97 6.83
CA GLY A 215 -0.63 8.18 7.57
C GLY A 215 -0.89 8.99 8.84
N THR A 216 -0.32 8.52 9.95
CA THR A 216 -0.31 9.24 11.23
C THR A 216 1.12 9.18 11.74
N SER A 217 1.71 10.33 12.07
CA SER A 217 3.02 10.36 12.74
C SER A 217 2.88 10.17 14.26
N ASN A 218 4.00 9.92 14.94
CA ASN A 218 4.02 9.84 16.40
C ASN A 218 3.47 11.12 17.03
N ASP A 219 2.89 11.01 18.22
CA ASP A 219 2.21 12.11 18.94
C ASP A 219 1.06 12.78 18.16
N SER A 220 0.60 12.20 17.05
CA SER A 220 -0.44 12.77 16.18
C SER A 220 -0.10 14.19 15.68
N ARG A 221 1.17 14.45 15.36
CA ARG A 221 1.63 15.76 14.86
C ARG A 221 1.24 15.98 13.40
N ASP A 222 1.27 14.90 12.61
CA ASP A 222 1.00 14.93 11.17
C ASP A 222 -0.10 13.93 10.83
N SER A 223 -1.13 14.46 10.19
CA SER A 223 -2.21 13.69 9.58
C SER A 223 -2.00 13.70 8.07
N TRP A 224 -1.89 12.50 7.50
CA TRP A 224 -1.63 12.29 6.08
C TRP A 224 -2.67 11.38 5.46
N PHE A 225 -2.97 11.64 4.19
CA PHE A 225 -3.66 10.70 3.34
C PHE A 225 -3.14 10.81 1.92
N ALA A 226 -2.86 9.66 1.31
CA ALA A 226 -2.52 9.55 -0.11
C ALA A 226 -3.44 8.52 -0.75
N GLY A 227 -4.13 8.91 -1.82
CA GLY A 227 -5.08 8.02 -2.48
C GLY A 227 -5.36 8.43 -3.90
N PHE A 228 -5.82 7.47 -4.68
CA PHE A 228 -6.06 7.63 -6.10
C PHE A 228 -7.28 6.87 -6.60
N SER A 229 -7.73 7.35 -7.75
CA SER A 229 -8.76 6.82 -8.63
C SER A 229 -8.12 6.54 -9.99
N GLN A 230 -8.91 6.26 -11.04
CA GLN A 230 -8.35 5.99 -12.37
C GLN A 230 -7.57 7.17 -12.94
N ASP A 231 -8.07 8.39 -12.75
CA ASP A 231 -7.60 9.59 -13.43
C ASP A 231 -7.01 10.63 -12.47
N LEU A 232 -7.20 10.47 -11.15
CA LEU A 232 -6.74 11.41 -10.14
C LEU A 232 -6.02 10.73 -8.97
N LEU A 233 -4.79 11.20 -8.70
CA LEU A 233 -4.05 10.99 -7.45
C LEU A 233 -4.04 12.30 -6.66
N ALA A 234 -4.36 12.24 -5.38
CA ALA A 234 -4.22 13.37 -4.47
C ALA A 234 -3.56 12.95 -3.16
N VAL A 235 -2.73 13.85 -2.64
CA VAL A 235 -2.07 13.74 -1.33
C VAL A 235 -2.45 14.94 -0.49
N VAL A 236 -2.89 14.68 0.73
CA VAL A 236 -3.24 15.70 1.71
C VAL A 236 -2.40 15.51 2.96
N TRP A 237 -1.84 16.60 3.44
CA TRP A 237 -1.22 16.70 4.76
C TRP A 237 -1.91 17.79 5.57
N MET A 238 -2.06 17.51 6.86
CA MET A 238 -2.49 18.46 7.87
C MET A 238 -1.56 18.36 9.07
N GLY A 239 -1.07 19.51 9.52
CA GLY A 239 -0.20 19.62 10.68
C GLY A 239 -0.05 21.08 11.10
N ARG A 240 0.71 21.30 12.17
CA ARG A 240 1.04 22.65 12.65
C ARG A 240 2.47 23.02 12.30
N ASP A 241 2.70 24.28 11.95
CA ASP A 241 4.04 24.76 11.60
C ASP A 241 5.02 24.67 12.78
N ASP A 242 4.51 24.86 14.00
CA ASP A 242 5.27 24.71 15.26
C ASP A 242 5.59 23.25 15.64
N ASN A 243 5.21 22.27 14.80
CA ASN A 243 5.33 20.83 15.07
C ASN A 243 4.56 20.37 16.35
N GLY A 244 3.60 21.17 16.81
CA GLY A 244 2.72 20.82 17.92
C GLY A 244 1.78 19.66 17.58
N LYS A 245 1.24 19.02 18.61
CA LYS A 245 0.26 17.92 18.46
C LYS A 245 -1.01 18.41 17.78
N THR A 246 -1.67 17.52 17.06
CA THR A 246 -3.02 17.74 16.50
C THR A 246 -3.99 16.71 17.07
N PRO A 247 -5.30 17.01 17.14
CA PRO A 247 -6.30 16.04 17.57
C PRO A 247 -6.65 15.03 16.45
N PHE A 248 -5.92 15.03 15.33
CA PHE A 248 -6.28 14.31 14.12
C PHE A 248 -5.35 13.14 13.86
N THR A 249 -5.95 12.02 13.45
CA THR A 249 -5.25 10.91 12.79
C THR A 249 -5.28 11.12 11.28
N GLY A 250 -4.56 10.30 10.50
CA GLY A 250 -4.72 10.27 9.05
C GLY A 250 -6.18 10.08 8.59
N ALA A 251 -6.97 9.27 9.31
CA ALA A 251 -8.36 8.97 8.98
C ALA A 251 -9.36 10.07 9.37
N THR A 252 -9.08 10.83 10.44
CA THR A 252 -9.99 11.87 10.96
C THR A 252 -9.64 13.29 10.50
N GLY A 253 -8.42 13.50 9.97
CA GLY A 253 -7.97 14.79 9.40
C GLY A 253 -7.86 14.75 7.88
N ALA A 254 -6.67 14.43 7.37
CA ALA A 254 -6.31 14.51 5.96
C ALA A 254 -7.26 13.71 5.04
N LEU A 255 -7.72 12.53 5.48
CA LEU A 255 -8.70 11.74 4.73
C LEU A 255 -10.02 12.49 4.51
N GLN A 256 -10.48 13.28 5.47
CA GLN A 256 -11.75 14.02 5.36
C GLN A 256 -11.63 15.14 4.32
N VAL A 257 -10.49 15.84 4.31
CA VAL A 257 -10.17 16.86 3.30
C VAL A 257 -10.04 16.22 1.92
N TRP A 258 -9.34 15.09 1.81
CA TRP A 258 -9.19 14.33 0.57
C TRP A 258 -10.56 13.86 0.03
N THR A 259 -11.43 13.35 0.90
CA THR A 259 -12.79 12.89 0.54
C THR A 259 -13.64 14.05 0.02
N SER A 260 -13.60 15.20 0.69
CA SER A 260 -14.31 16.41 0.25
C SER A 260 -13.82 16.90 -1.11
N PHE A 261 -12.51 16.84 -1.35
CA PHE A 261 -11.91 17.16 -2.65
C PHE A 261 -12.39 16.19 -3.73
N MET A 262 -12.25 14.87 -3.52
CA MET A 262 -12.62 13.86 -4.51
C MET A 262 -14.12 13.91 -4.84
N ARG A 263 -14.98 14.20 -3.86
CA ARG A 263 -16.43 14.41 -4.12
C ARG A 263 -16.68 15.54 -5.11
N LYS A 264 -15.92 16.63 -5.02
CA LYS A 264 -16.04 17.77 -5.94
C LYS A 264 -15.37 17.50 -7.28
N ALA A 265 -14.27 16.75 -7.28
CA ALA A 265 -13.52 16.41 -8.48
C ALA A 265 -14.22 15.38 -9.37
N ASN A 266 -15.15 14.59 -8.81
CA ASN A 266 -15.93 13.55 -9.51
C ASN A 266 -15.03 12.58 -10.32
N PRO A 267 -14.14 11.83 -9.64
CA PRO A 267 -13.17 10.96 -10.29
C PRO A 267 -13.81 9.78 -11.00
N LEU A 268 -13.07 9.19 -11.93
CA LEU A 268 -13.45 7.93 -12.56
C LEU A 268 -13.19 6.73 -11.63
N PRO A 269 -14.04 5.69 -11.66
CA PRO A 269 -13.78 4.45 -10.94
C PRO A 269 -12.42 3.86 -11.29
N LEU A 270 -11.62 3.49 -10.28
CA LEU A 270 -10.33 2.86 -10.47
C LEU A 270 -10.50 1.49 -11.13
N ASP A 271 -10.00 1.41 -12.36
CA ASP A 271 -9.98 0.21 -13.19
C ASP A 271 -8.54 -0.28 -13.33
N MET A 272 -8.23 -1.35 -12.60
CA MET A 272 -6.91 -1.96 -12.62
C MET A 272 -6.94 -3.11 -13.61
N ALA A 273 -6.41 -2.87 -14.81
CA ALA A 273 -6.20 -3.94 -15.78
C ALA A 273 -5.29 -5.02 -15.18
N MET A 274 -5.77 -6.25 -15.14
CA MET A 274 -5.00 -7.38 -14.60
C MET A 274 -3.82 -7.70 -15.53
N PRO A 275 -2.57 -7.64 -15.05
CA PRO A 275 -1.40 -7.97 -15.88
C PRO A 275 -1.36 -9.46 -16.27
N ASP A 276 -0.68 -9.78 -17.38
CA ASP A 276 -0.57 -11.16 -17.90
C ASP A 276 0.09 -12.15 -16.92
N ASN A 277 0.98 -11.63 -16.06
CA ASN A 277 1.67 -12.39 -15.03
C ASN A 277 0.86 -12.52 -13.72
N VAL A 278 -0.40 -12.08 -13.69
CA VAL A 278 -1.31 -12.24 -12.56
C VAL A 278 -2.39 -13.27 -12.89
N VAL A 279 -2.74 -14.09 -11.90
CA VAL A 279 -3.87 -15.00 -11.94
C VAL A 279 -4.78 -14.76 -10.76
N GLN A 280 -6.07 -15.02 -10.93
CA GLN A 280 -7.02 -15.07 -9.83
C GLN A 280 -7.14 -16.52 -9.35
N ALA A 281 -6.97 -16.75 -8.05
CA ALA A 281 -7.18 -18.06 -7.45
C ALA A 281 -8.25 -17.96 -6.35
N TRP A 282 -9.05 -19.02 -6.24
CA TRP A 282 -9.98 -19.20 -5.14
C TRP A 282 -9.21 -19.73 -3.94
N VAL A 283 -9.38 -19.06 -2.80
CA VAL A 283 -8.75 -19.45 -1.54
C VAL A 283 -9.76 -19.41 -0.41
N ASP A 284 -9.56 -20.25 0.59
CA ASP A 284 -10.34 -20.18 1.81
C ASP A 284 -9.93 -18.92 2.59
N ALA A 285 -10.91 -18.08 2.92
CA ALA A 285 -10.69 -16.77 3.53
C ALA A 285 -10.05 -16.81 4.92
N GLN A 286 -10.03 -17.96 5.59
CA GLN A 286 -9.45 -18.11 6.94
C GLN A 286 -8.04 -18.69 6.90
N THR A 287 -7.78 -19.64 5.99
CA THR A 287 -6.53 -20.40 5.94
C THR A 287 -5.58 -19.93 4.84
N GLY A 288 -6.11 -19.30 3.79
CA GLY A 288 -5.35 -18.89 2.61
C GLY A 288 -4.95 -20.05 1.69
N GLN A 289 -5.43 -21.27 1.98
CA GLN A 289 -5.24 -22.45 1.13
C GLN A 289 -6.15 -22.37 -0.09
N GLY A 290 -5.76 -23.03 -1.19
CA GLY A 290 -6.60 -23.10 -2.37
C GLY A 290 -7.95 -23.72 -2.05
N SER A 291 -8.99 -23.20 -2.69
CA SER A 291 -10.38 -23.58 -2.47
C SER A 291 -11.10 -23.70 -3.82
N ASP A 292 -12.26 -24.33 -3.82
CA ASP A 292 -13.17 -24.30 -4.97
C ASP A 292 -14.17 -23.15 -4.82
N SER A 293 -14.60 -22.56 -5.93
CA SER A 293 -15.58 -21.46 -5.94
C SER A 293 -16.92 -21.78 -5.27
N SER A 294 -17.28 -23.07 -5.16
CA SER A 294 -18.51 -23.53 -4.51
C SER A 294 -18.42 -23.57 -2.99
N CYS A 295 -17.23 -23.44 -2.41
CA CYS A 295 -17.02 -23.48 -0.97
C CYS A 295 -17.54 -22.22 -0.26
N PRO A 296 -18.24 -22.33 0.89
CA PRO A 296 -18.84 -21.18 1.57
C PRO A 296 -17.88 -20.05 1.96
N ASN A 297 -16.61 -20.37 2.23
CA ASN A 297 -15.58 -19.41 2.63
C ASN A 297 -14.62 -19.06 1.48
N ALA A 298 -14.92 -19.45 0.25
CA ALA A 298 -14.07 -19.18 -0.90
C ALA A 298 -14.11 -17.70 -1.27
N VAL A 299 -12.92 -17.09 -1.35
CA VAL A 299 -12.72 -15.73 -1.85
C VAL A 299 -11.71 -15.74 -2.98
N GLN A 300 -11.92 -14.87 -3.95
CA GLN A 300 -11.00 -14.73 -5.07
C GLN A 300 -9.88 -13.75 -4.69
N MET A 301 -8.63 -14.16 -4.87
CA MET A 301 -7.45 -13.36 -4.57
C MET A 301 -6.47 -13.36 -5.76
N PRO A 302 -5.81 -12.22 -6.04
CA PRO A 302 -4.80 -12.16 -7.08
C PRO A 302 -3.44 -12.66 -6.60
N TYR A 303 -2.78 -13.42 -7.45
CA TYR A 303 -1.43 -13.95 -7.25
C TYR A 303 -0.58 -13.65 -8.48
N ILE A 304 0.73 -13.50 -8.27
CA ILE A 304 1.67 -13.59 -9.39
C ILE A 304 1.69 -15.05 -9.82
N ARG A 305 1.58 -15.30 -11.13
CA ARG A 305 1.50 -16.65 -11.68
C ARG A 305 2.63 -17.54 -11.17
N GLY A 306 2.27 -18.70 -10.63
CA GLY A 306 3.18 -19.64 -9.99
C GLY A 306 3.35 -19.44 -8.48
N SER A 307 2.73 -18.42 -7.87
CA SER A 307 2.69 -18.23 -6.42
C SER A 307 1.31 -18.50 -5.80
N GLU A 308 0.30 -18.79 -6.60
CA GLU A 308 -1.01 -19.22 -6.12
C GLU A 308 -0.93 -20.57 -5.38
N PRO A 309 -1.74 -20.79 -4.34
CA PRO A 309 -1.85 -22.10 -3.72
C PRO A 309 -2.48 -23.10 -4.71
N GLN A 310 -2.15 -24.38 -4.53
CA GLN A 310 -2.77 -25.45 -5.32
C GLN A 310 -4.30 -25.44 -5.10
N PRO A 311 -5.10 -25.60 -6.17
CA PRO A 311 -6.56 -25.62 -6.06
C PRO A 311 -7.06 -26.61 -5.00
N GLY A 312 -8.06 -26.19 -4.23
CA GLY A 312 -8.68 -27.03 -3.20
C GLY A 312 -9.67 -28.04 -3.77
N ALA A 313 -10.07 -29.02 -2.96
CA ALA A 313 -11.15 -29.93 -3.30
C ALA A 313 -12.52 -29.20 -3.30
N THR A 314 -13.45 -29.67 -4.13
CA THR A 314 -14.83 -29.14 -4.18
C THR A 314 -15.55 -29.42 -2.86
N CYS A 315 -16.18 -28.39 -2.28
CA CYS A 315 -17.02 -28.57 -1.12
C CYS A 315 -18.31 -29.31 -1.51
N GLY A 316 -18.49 -30.53 -1.02
CA GLY A 316 -19.66 -31.36 -1.32
C GLY A 316 -19.48 -32.42 -2.42
N GLY A 317 -18.24 -32.67 -2.87
CA GLY A 317 -17.95 -33.84 -3.70
C GLY A 317 -18.23 -35.14 -2.93
N ALA A 318 -19.07 -36.01 -3.49
CA ALA A 318 -19.33 -37.35 -2.97
C ALA A 318 -18.01 -38.04 -2.60
N PRO A 319 -17.96 -38.85 -1.51
CA PRO A 319 -16.75 -39.57 -1.16
C PRO A 319 -16.23 -40.26 -2.42
N ALA A 320 -14.93 -40.09 -2.70
CA ALA A 320 -14.24 -40.90 -3.70
C ALA A 320 -14.73 -42.35 -3.53
N PRO A 321 -15.13 -43.06 -4.60
CA PRO A 321 -15.55 -44.44 -4.45
C PRO A 321 -14.43 -45.12 -3.68
N ALA A 322 -14.77 -45.61 -2.48
CA ALA A 322 -13.84 -46.35 -1.68
C ALA A 322 -13.36 -47.48 -2.60
N THR A 323 -12.09 -47.42 -3.01
CA THR A 323 -11.40 -48.61 -3.49
C THR A 323 -11.24 -49.49 -2.26
N GLU A 324 -12.36 -50.06 -1.82
CA GLU A 324 -12.41 -51.10 -0.81
C GLU A 324 -11.70 -52.31 -1.38
N VAL A 325 -10.55 -52.61 -0.76
CA VAL A 325 -10.27 -53.93 -0.22
C VAL A 325 -10.53 -55.09 -1.19
N MET A 326 -9.57 -55.34 -2.08
CA MET A 326 -9.42 -56.64 -2.73
C MET A 326 -8.02 -57.23 -2.58
N ASP A 327 -7.32 -56.91 -1.48
CA ASP A 327 -5.99 -57.48 -1.15
C ASP A 327 -5.93 -58.31 0.14
N TRP A 328 -7.08 -58.62 0.76
CA TRP A 328 -7.10 -59.47 1.98
C TRP A 328 -7.50 -60.94 1.73
N VAL A 329 -8.04 -61.31 0.56
CA VAL A 329 -8.49 -62.70 0.28
C VAL A 329 -7.48 -63.56 -0.51
N LYS A 330 -6.36 -63.00 -1.00
CA LYS A 330 -5.36 -63.80 -1.75
C LYS A 330 -4.26 -64.46 -0.90
N GLY A 331 -4.29 -64.33 0.42
CA GLY A 331 -3.29 -64.93 1.32
C GLY A 331 -3.67 -66.29 1.93
N TRP A 332 -4.83 -66.86 1.60
CA TRP A 332 -5.33 -68.11 2.21
C TRP A 332 -5.47 -69.30 1.23
N LEU A 333 -5.07 -69.11 -0.02
CA LEU A 333 -4.97 -70.19 -1.01
C LEU A 333 -3.69 -70.01 -1.83
N ASN A 334 -2.57 -70.39 -1.23
CA ASN A 334 -1.40 -71.02 -1.86
C ASN A 334 -0.41 -71.49 -0.78
#